data_AF-A0A8T4V5Z3-F1
#
_entry.id   AF-A0A8T4V5Z3-F1
#
_cell.length_a   1.000
_cell.length_b   1.000
_cell.length_c   1.000
_cell.angle_alpha   90.00
_cell.angle_beta   90.00
_cell.angle_gamma   90.00
#
_symmetry.space_group_name_H-M   'P 1'
#
loop_
_entity.id
_entity.type
_entity.pdbx_description
1 polymer ?
#
loop_
_entity_poly.entity_id
_entity_poly.type
_entity_poly.pdbx_seq_one_letter_code
_entity_poly.pdbx_strand_id
1 'polypeptide(L)' 'METTTVKIHKSTKNVLDEIKTDDESYDEVIKRVVSEVKHKNLVRELVTAYKVKATEDKELNKEWESASPSWD' A
#
# COMPACT_ATOMS: atom_id res chain seq x y z
N MET A 1 -17.38 -16.86 -6.87
CA MET A 1 -16.81 -15.50 -6.88
C MET A 1 -17.86 -14.58 -6.27
N GLU A 2 -17.49 -13.82 -5.25
CA GLU A 2 -18.38 -12.77 -4.73
C GLU A 2 -18.32 -11.57 -5.67
N THR A 3 -19.48 -11.07 -6.09
CA THR A 3 -19.61 -9.90 -6.95
C THR A 3 -20.25 -8.77 -6.18
N THR A 4 -19.62 -7.61 -6.20
CA THR A 4 -20.15 -6.37 -5.59
C THR A 4 -20.42 -5.34 -6.69
N THR A 5 -21.48 -4.55 -6.53
CA THR A 5 -21.78 -3.43 -7.44
C THR A 5 -21.25 -2.12 -6.85
N VAL A 6 -20.50 -1.37 -7.65
CA VAL A 6 -19.97 -0.06 -7.26
C VAL A 6 -20.56 1.02 -8.15
N LYS A 7 -21.09 2.09 -7.56
CA LYS A 7 -21.51 3.27 -8.30
C LYS A 7 -20.31 4.18 -8.54
N ILE A 8 -20.07 4.52 -9.79
CA ILE A 8 -18.99 5.44 -10.20
C ILE A 8 -19.56 6.59 -11.03
N HIS A 9 -18.80 7.68 -11.10
CA HIS A 9 -19.17 8.80 -11.95
C HIS A 9 -19.04 8.41 -13.44
N LYS A 10 -19.88 9.01 -14.30
CA LYS A 10 -19.87 8.70 -15.75
C LYS A 10 -18.51 8.99 -16.39
N SER A 11 -17.84 10.07 -15.98
CA SER A 11 -16.49 10.38 -16.46
C SER A 11 -15.49 9.27 -16.11
N THR A 12 -15.58 8.69 -14.91
CA THR A 12 -14.73 7.55 -14.52
C THR A 12 -14.99 6.33 -15.38
N LYS A 13 -16.26 6.04 -15.71
CA LYS A 13 -16.60 4.96 -16.64
C LYS A 13 -15.97 5.18 -18.01
N ASN A 14 -16.05 6.41 -18.55
CA ASN A 14 -15.45 6.73 -19.84
C ASN A 14 -13.93 6.51 -19.85
N VAL A 15 -13.24 6.91 -18.77
CA VAL A 15 -11.81 6.63 -18.63
C VAL A 15 -11.54 5.13 -18.56
N LEU A 16 -12.37 4.35 -17.85
CA LEU A 16 -12.26 2.89 -17.84
C LEU A 16 -12.47 2.29 -19.25
N ASP A 17 -13.39 2.86 -20.04
CA ASP A 17 -13.64 2.44 -21.42
C ASP A 17 -12.43 2.70 -22.33
N GLU A 18 -11.73 3.82 -22.14
CA GLU A 18 -10.54 4.18 -22.93
C GLU A 18 -9.32 3.30 -22.63
N ILE A 19 -9.17 2.83 -21.38
CA ILE A 19 -8.00 2.02 -20.96
C ILE A 19 -8.25 0.51 -21.08
N LYS A 20 -9.50 0.10 -21.27
CA LYS A 20 -9.92 -1.29 -21.45
C LYS A 20 -9.48 -1.78 -22.84
N THR A 21 -8.89 -2.96 -22.91
CA THR A 21 -8.63 -3.63 -24.20
C THR A 21 -9.86 -4.44 -24.65
N ASP A 22 -9.95 -4.76 -25.94
CA ASP A 22 -11.13 -5.42 -26.53
C ASP A 22 -11.51 -6.72 -25.80
N ASP A 23 -10.51 -7.48 -25.35
CA ASP A 23 -10.68 -8.78 -24.69
C ASP A 23 -10.74 -8.71 -23.15
N GLU A 24 -10.51 -7.55 -22.52
CA GLU A 24 -10.59 -7.40 -21.06
C GLU A 24 -12.03 -7.18 -20.58
N SER A 25 -12.36 -7.62 -19.37
CA SER A 25 -13.55 -7.24 -18.62
C SER A 25 -13.29 -6.01 -17.73
N TYR A 26 -14.34 -5.33 -17.28
CA TYR A 26 -14.17 -4.22 -16.32
C TYR A 26 -13.51 -4.67 -15.02
N ASP A 27 -13.77 -5.90 -14.55
CA ASP A 27 -13.14 -6.42 -13.32
C ASP A 27 -11.62 -6.56 -13.49
N GLU A 28 -11.16 -7.02 -14.66
CA GLU A 28 -9.74 -7.12 -14.98
C GLU A 28 -9.07 -5.74 -15.07
N VAL A 29 -9.71 -4.79 -15.74
CA VAL A 29 -9.22 -3.40 -15.82
C VAL A 29 -9.14 -2.77 -14.43
N ILE A 30 -10.17 -2.92 -13.61
CA ILE A 30 -10.20 -2.39 -12.25
C ILE A 30 -9.09 -3.02 -11.40
N LYS A 31 -8.89 -4.34 -11.48
CA LYS A 31 -7.81 -5.04 -10.77
C LYS A 31 -6.43 -4.55 -11.21
N ARG A 32 -6.22 -4.34 -12.52
CA ARG A 32 -4.98 -3.78 -13.07
C ARG A 32 -4.71 -2.38 -12.51
N VAL A 33 -5.68 -1.48 -12.59
CA VAL A 33 -5.56 -0.10 -12.05
C VAL A 33 -5.29 -0.11 -10.55
N VAL A 34 -6.01 -0.93 -9.78
CA VAL A 34 -5.79 -1.05 -8.33
C VAL A 34 -4.39 -1.56 -8.02
N SER A 35 -3.89 -2.55 -8.78
CA SER A 35 -2.53 -3.08 -8.62
C SER A 35 -1.47 -2.01 -8.90
N GLU A 36 -1.62 -1.25 -9.97
CA GLU A 36 -0.70 -0.15 -10.32
C GLU A 36 -0.66 0.94 -9.24
N VAL A 37 -1.82 1.34 -8.71
CA VAL A 37 -1.89 2.34 -7.63
C VAL A 37 -1.26 1.81 -6.35
N LYS A 38 -1.52 0.54 -5.98
CA LYS A 38 -0.85 -0.11 -4.84
C LYS A 38 0.66 -0.10 -5.01
N HIS A 39 1.15 -0.45 -6.20
CA HIS A 39 2.59 -0.45 -6.48
C HIS A 39 3.20 0.95 -6.39
N LYS A 40 2.53 1.99 -6.91
CA LYS A 40 2.99 3.39 -6.80
C LYS A 40 3.11 3.85 -5.34
N ASN A 41 2.20 3.41 -4.48
CA ASN A 41 2.22 3.76 -3.06
C ASN A 41 3.16 2.88 -2.21
N LEU A 42 3.55 1.71 -2.73
CA LEU A 42 4.37 0.73 -2.01
C LEU A 42 5.69 1.33 -1.48
N VAL A 43 6.40 2.12 -2.28
CA VAL A 43 7.66 2.75 -1.86
C VAL A 43 7.45 3.66 -0.66
N ARG A 44 6.39 4.47 -0.67
CA ARG A 44 6.06 5.38 0.43
C ARG A 44 5.66 4.61 1.69
N GLU A 45 4.87 3.54 1.53
CA GLU A 45 4.45 2.66 2.63
C GLU A 45 5.67 1.96 3.24
N LEU A 46 6.58 1.43 2.43
CA LEU A 46 7.82 0.79 2.89
C LEU A 46 8.71 1.79 3.66
N VAL A 47 8.93 2.99 3.12
CA VAL A 47 9.70 4.04 3.82
C VAL A 47 9.08 4.37 5.17
N THR A 48 7.75 4.46 5.23
CA THR A 48 7.04 4.74 6.49
C THR A 48 7.21 3.59 7.48
N ALA A 49 7.02 2.35 7.04
CA ALA A 49 7.18 1.17 7.86
C ALA A 49 8.61 1.02 8.41
N TYR A 50 9.63 1.25 7.58
CA TYR A 50 11.03 1.21 8.02
C TYR A 50 11.34 2.30 9.06
N LYS A 51 10.79 3.51 8.92
CA LYS A 51 10.97 4.57 9.92
C LYS A 51 10.33 4.22 11.26
N VAL A 52 9.14 3.62 11.22
CA VAL A 52 8.46 3.14 12.43
C VAL A 52 9.31 2.08 13.12
N LYS A 53 9.74 1.05 12.39
CA LYS A 53 10.63 0.00 12.94
C LYS A 53 11.93 0.54 13.49
N ALA A 54 12.58 1.46 12.79
CA ALA A 54 13.82 2.09 13.29
C ALA A 54 13.60 2.88 14.59
N THR A 55 12.39 3.41 14.79
CA THR A 55 12.04 4.10 16.05
C THR A 55 11.83 3.09 17.17
N GLU A 56 11.07 2.01 16.91
CA GLU A 56 10.87 0.89 17.84
C GLU A 56 12.22 0.26 18.24
N ASP A 57 13.09 -0.03 17.27
CA ASP A 57 14.43 -0.60 17.52
C ASP A 57 15.30 0.34 18.39
N LYS A 58 15.17 1.66 18.18
CA LYS A 58 15.90 2.65 18.98
C LYS A 58 15.38 2.72 20.42
N GLU A 59 14.07 2.62 20.61
CA GLU A 59 13.46 2.56 21.94
C GLU A 59 13.88 1.28 22.66
N LEU A 60 13.82 0.14 21.97
CA LEU A 60 14.29 -1.14 22.50
C LEU A 60 15.76 -1.05 22.91
N ASN A 61 16.64 -0.56 22.04
CA ASN A 61 18.06 -0.39 22.37
C ASN A 61 18.30 0.51 23.59
N LYS A 62 17.54 1.59 23.75
CA LYS A 62 17.62 2.44 24.95
C LYS A 62 17.22 1.69 26.21
N GLU A 63 16.17 0.87 26.14
CA GLU A 63 15.77 0.02 27.27
C GLU A 63 16.90 -0.95 27.63
N TRP A 64 17.53 -1.59 26.64
CA TRP A 64 18.67 -2.47 26.86
C TRP A 64 19.92 -1.76 27.39
N GLU A 65 20.26 -0.58 26.87
CA GLU A 65 21.37 0.24 27.37
C GLU A 65 21.12 0.68 28.82
N SER A 66 19.87 1.02 29.17
CA SER A 66 19.49 1.39 30.53
C SER A 66 19.48 0.21 31.51
N ALA A 67 19.31 -1.01 30.99
CA ALA A 67 19.33 -2.26 31.76
C ALA A 67 20.73 -2.88 31.87
N SER A 68 21.71 -2.41 31.09
CA SER A 68 23.10 -2.84 31.19
C SER A 68 23.75 -2.15 32.40
N PRO A 69 24.19 -2.88 33.43
CA PRO A 69 24.90 -2.28 34.56
C PRO A 69 26.17 -1.62 34.04
N SER A 70 26.35 -0.33 34.29
CA SER A 70 27.67 0.31 34.16
C SER A 70 28.58 -0.33 35.20
N TRP A 71 29.50 -1.18 34.74
CA TRP A 71 30.61 -1.63 35.58
C TRP A 71 31.61 -0.47 35.68
N ASP A 72 31.33 0.47 36.59
CA ASP A 72 32.32 1.37 37.20
C ASP A 72 32.73 0.80 38.56
#